data_AF-A0A396C0A3-F1
#
_entry.id   AF-A0A396C0A3-F1
#
_cell.length_a   1.000
_cell.length_b   1.000
_cell.length_c   1.000
_cell.angle_alpha   90.00
_cell.angle_beta   90.00
_cell.angle_gamma   90.00
#
_symmetry.space_group_name_H-M   'P 1'
#
loop_
_entity.id
_entity.type
_entity.pdbx_description
1 polymer ?
#
loop_
_entity_poly.entity_id
_entity_poly.type
_entity_poly.pdbx_seq_one_letter_code
_entity_poly.pdbx_strand_id
1 'polypeptide(L)'
;MVEWRKVSIMILYDYLFYCSYKMGMRSNNFVGLPVLAGMMMVIPNVIIHVMTLDFIMCGLGVTWFAEIMKNKIFLGLFYSSILGLMYYYYSYKRRYEKIILKYDSRRNTVWKKHPIIVYILCLFVSMVLLHLSAMFYHKEGLFSVG
;
A
#
# COMPACT_ATOMS: atom_id res chain seq x y z
N MET A 1 -8.08 -27.44 10.46
CA MET A 1 -8.95 -26.96 9.37
C MET A 1 -8.51 -25.57 8.92
N VAL A 2 -7.77 -25.55 7.80
CA VAL A 2 -7.60 -24.50 6.77
C VAL A 2 -8.22 -23.12 7.05
N GLU A 3 -7.43 -22.18 7.60
CA GLU A 3 -7.77 -20.75 7.72
C GLU A 3 -7.23 -19.93 6.52
N TRP A 4 -7.52 -20.38 5.29
CA TRP A 4 -6.94 -19.82 4.06
C TRP A 4 -7.77 -18.71 3.39
N ARG A 5 -8.75 -18.11 4.08
CA ARG A 5 -9.71 -17.21 3.40
C ARG A 5 -9.78 -15.75 3.87
N LYS A 6 -8.89 -15.31 4.76
CA LYS A 6 -8.82 -13.88 5.20
C LYS A 6 -7.52 -13.16 4.83
N VAL A 7 -6.61 -13.80 4.10
CA VAL A 7 -5.17 -13.56 4.26
C VAL A 7 -4.44 -13.41 2.92
N SER A 8 -4.90 -12.52 2.02
CA SER A 8 -4.17 -12.24 0.76
C SER A 8 -3.58 -10.83 0.75
N ILE A 9 -4.41 -9.80 0.99
CA ILE A 9 -3.97 -8.39 1.00
C ILE A 9 -3.07 -8.08 2.19
N MET A 10 -3.41 -8.60 3.39
CA MET A 10 -2.58 -8.45 4.58
C MET A 10 -1.21 -9.13 4.42
N ILE A 11 -1.12 -10.25 3.68
CA ILE A 11 0.18 -10.89 3.42
C ILE A 11 1.08 -9.97 2.62
N LEU A 12 0.54 -9.37 1.55
CA LEU A 12 1.36 -8.54 0.65
C LEU A 12 1.89 -7.31 1.37
N TYR A 13 1.04 -6.57 2.08
CA TYR A 13 1.49 -5.38 2.80
C TYR A 13 2.40 -5.71 3.97
N ASP A 14 2.13 -6.77 4.74
CA ASP A 14 3.06 -7.21 5.79
C ASP A 14 4.42 -7.65 5.18
N TYR A 15 4.43 -8.18 3.96
CA TYR A 15 5.65 -8.57 3.25
C TYR A 15 6.43 -7.35 2.72
N LEU A 16 5.75 -6.41 2.05
CA LEU A 16 6.34 -5.13 1.64
C LEU A 16 6.91 -4.39 2.85
N PHE A 17 6.19 -4.44 3.98
CA PHE A 17 6.63 -3.87 5.24
C PHE A 17 7.94 -4.50 5.73
N TYR A 18 7.99 -5.83 5.75
CA TYR A 18 9.19 -6.57 6.11
C TYR A 18 10.38 -6.20 5.20
N CYS A 19 10.16 -6.14 3.89
CA CYS A 19 11.19 -5.81 2.91
C CYS A 19 11.79 -4.42 3.14
N SER A 20 10.95 -3.39 3.24
CA SER A 20 11.45 -2.03 3.45
C SER A 20 12.03 -1.84 4.85
N TYR A 21 11.50 -2.53 5.86
CA TYR A 21 12.09 -2.58 7.20
C TYR A 21 13.54 -3.07 7.15
N LYS A 22 13.80 -4.25 6.55
CA LYS A 22 15.17 -4.81 6.50
C LYS A 22 16.12 -3.89 5.72
N MET A 23 15.64 -3.25 4.65
CA MET A 23 16.44 -2.28 3.89
C MET A 23 16.74 -1.01 4.69
N GLY A 24 15.74 -0.44 5.35
CA GLY A 24 15.87 0.79 6.13
C GLY A 24 16.70 0.62 7.42
N MET A 25 16.65 -0.56 8.04
CA MET A 25 17.51 -0.88 9.18
C MET A 25 18.96 -1.11 8.74
N ARG A 26 19.19 -1.72 7.56
CA ARG A 26 20.54 -1.94 7.01
C ARG A 26 21.26 -0.63 6.67
N SER A 27 20.52 0.42 6.29
CA SER A 27 21.11 1.73 5.98
C SER A 27 21.39 2.59 7.23
N ASN A 28 21.05 2.12 8.43
CA ASN A 28 21.13 2.86 9.69
C ASN A 28 20.31 4.17 9.77
N ASN A 29 19.60 4.55 8.70
CA ASN A 29 18.82 5.80 8.65
C ASN A 29 17.56 5.80 9.53
N PHE A 30 17.09 4.62 9.95
CA PHE A 30 15.81 4.45 10.62
C PHE A 30 15.88 3.64 11.92
N VAL A 31 17.06 3.54 12.55
CA VAL A 31 17.26 2.72 13.75
C VAL A 31 16.32 3.15 14.90
N GLY A 32 16.01 4.44 15.02
CA GLY A 32 15.04 4.97 15.99
C GLY A 32 13.58 4.99 15.53
N LEU A 33 13.31 4.67 14.25
CA LEU A 33 11.97 4.74 13.64
C LEU A 33 11.67 3.47 12.81
N PRO A 34 11.66 2.28 13.45
CA PRO A 34 11.54 0.99 12.77
C PRO A 34 10.24 0.85 11.97
N VAL A 35 9.13 1.36 12.52
CA VAL A 35 7.83 1.31 11.84
C VAL A 35 7.82 2.18 10.60
N LEU A 36 8.45 3.35 10.65
CA LEU A 36 8.55 4.24 9.49
C LEU A 36 9.36 3.58 8.36
N ALA A 37 10.49 2.94 8.68
CA ALA A 37 11.23 2.15 7.69
C ALA A 37 10.37 1.07 7.03
N GLY A 38 9.58 0.35 7.82
CA GLY A 38 8.65 -0.66 7.32
C GLY A 38 7.52 -0.08 6.45
N MET A 39 7.15 1.18 6.59
CA MET A 39 6.06 1.73 5.77
C MET A 39 6.51 2.30 4.42
N MET A 40 7.82 2.48 4.19
CA MET A 40 8.34 3.16 3.00
C MET A 40 7.87 2.57 1.66
N MET A 41 7.72 1.24 1.57
CA MET A 41 7.18 0.58 0.36
C MET A 41 5.66 0.39 0.39
N VAL A 42 5.06 0.46 1.59
CA VAL A 42 3.61 0.27 1.78
C VAL A 42 2.87 1.56 1.40
N ILE A 43 3.37 2.72 1.83
CA ILE A 43 2.72 4.03 1.65
C ILE A 43 2.42 4.33 0.17
N PRO A 44 3.39 4.24 -0.77
CA PRO A 44 3.10 4.54 -2.18
C PRO A 44 2.01 3.64 -2.76
N ASN A 45 2.00 2.34 -2.41
CA ASN A 45 0.97 1.41 -2.88
C ASN A 45 -0.41 1.74 -2.30
N VAL A 46 -0.49 2.11 -1.02
CA VAL A 46 -1.76 2.53 -0.39
C VAL A 46 -2.28 3.81 -1.04
N ILE A 47 -1.42 4.80 -1.31
CA ILE A 47 -1.82 6.05 -1.98
C ILE A 47 -2.38 5.74 -3.38
N ILE A 48 -1.70 4.92 -4.17
CA ILE A 48 -2.18 4.51 -5.50
C ILE A 48 -3.54 3.83 -5.41
N HIS A 49 -3.75 2.93 -4.45
CA HIS A 49 -5.04 2.26 -4.26
C HIS A 49 -6.16 3.22 -3.84
N VAL A 50 -5.87 4.21 -3.00
CA VAL A 50 -6.83 5.25 -2.63
C VAL A 50 -7.23 6.07 -3.86
N MET A 51 -6.28 6.48 -4.69
CA MET A 51 -6.55 7.17 -5.96
C MET A 51 -7.34 6.30 -6.94
N THR A 52 -7.03 5.01 -7.01
CA THR A 52 -7.75 4.04 -7.85
C THR A 52 -9.23 3.95 -7.43
N LEU A 53 -9.50 3.89 -6.13
CA LEU A 53 -10.88 3.89 -5.61
C LEU A 53 -11.61 5.21 -5.91
N ASP A 54 -10.91 6.35 -5.80
CA ASP A 54 -11.47 7.66 -6.14
C ASP A 54 -11.92 7.74 -7.60
N PHE A 55 -11.07 7.30 -8.54
CA PHE A 55 -11.44 7.24 -9.96
C PHE A 55 -12.62 6.31 -10.23
N ILE A 56 -12.68 5.14 -9.59
CA ILE A 56 -13.82 4.22 -9.72
C ILE A 56 -15.11 4.88 -9.20
N MET A 57 -15.07 5.50 -8.02
CA MET A 57 -16.23 6.21 -7.44
C MET A 57 -16.71 7.33 -8.37
N CYS A 58 -15.81 8.14 -8.90
CA CYS A 58 -16.14 9.20 -9.84
C CYS A 58 -16.74 8.64 -11.14
N GLY A 59 -16.20 7.54 -11.68
CA GLY A 59 -16.77 6.86 -12.86
C GLY A 59 -18.16 6.30 -12.62
N LEU A 60 -18.50 5.94 -11.37
CA LEU A 60 -19.84 5.54 -10.95
C LEU A 60 -20.77 6.73 -10.64
N GLY A 61 -20.32 7.97 -10.83
CA GLY A 61 -21.10 9.19 -10.58
C GLY A 61 -21.04 9.71 -9.14
N VAL A 62 -20.19 9.13 -8.28
CA VAL A 62 -20.00 9.57 -6.89
C VAL A 62 -18.84 10.56 -6.83
N THR A 63 -19.11 11.86 -6.97
CA THR A 63 -18.06 12.91 -7.08
C THR A 63 -17.77 13.69 -5.79
N TRP A 64 -18.64 13.58 -4.77
CA TRP A 64 -18.53 14.37 -3.54
C TRP A 64 -17.18 14.17 -2.83
N PHE A 65 -16.61 12.97 -2.88
CA PHE A 65 -15.31 12.68 -2.28
C PHE A 65 -14.19 13.42 -3.02
N ALA A 66 -14.13 13.33 -4.35
CA ALA A 66 -13.16 14.05 -5.17
C ALA A 66 -13.29 15.57 -5.01
N GLU A 67 -14.51 16.10 -4.87
CA GLU A 67 -14.74 17.52 -4.61
C GLU A 67 -14.18 17.99 -3.27
N ILE A 68 -14.43 17.23 -2.20
CA ILE A 68 -13.86 17.51 -0.88
C ILE A 68 -12.32 17.45 -0.93
N MET A 69 -11.76 16.49 -1.66
CA MET A 69 -10.31 16.29 -1.79
C MET A 69 -9.59 17.40 -2.57
N LYS A 70 -10.30 18.30 -3.28
CA LYS A 70 -9.70 19.50 -3.89
C LYS A 70 -9.23 20.53 -2.84
N ASN A 71 -9.80 20.51 -1.64
CA ASN A 71 -9.35 21.38 -0.56
C ASN A 71 -7.99 20.92 -0.03
N LYS A 72 -6.94 21.74 -0.18
CA LYS A 72 -5.57 21.40 0.24
C LYS A 72 -5.42 21.06 1.72
N ILE A 73 -6.19 21.72 2.59
CA ILE A 73 -6.15 21.44 4.03
C ILE A 73 -6.76 20.07 4.29
N PHE A 74 -7.93 19.80 3.72
CA PHE A 74 -8.58 18.50 3.86
C PHE A 74 -7.74 17.37 3.28
N LEU A 75 -7.16 17.57 2.09
CA LEU A 75 -6.23 16.67 1.43
C LEU A 75 -5.06 16.31 2.37
N GLY A 76 -4.43 17.32 2.97
CA GLY A 76 -3.34 17.15 3.92
C GLY A 76 -3.76 16.36 5.16
N LEU A 77 -4.91 16.69 5.76
CA LEU A 77 -5.44 15.97 6.92
C LEU A 77 -5.79 14.52 6.59
N PHE A 78 -6.40 14.27 5.44
CA PHE A 78 -6.79 12.94 5.00
C PHE A 78 -5.57 12.03 4.83
N TYR A 79 -4.56 12.43 4.05
CA TYR A 79 -3.35 11.63 3.89
C TYR A 79 -2.52 11.51 5.17
N SER A 80 -2.49 12.56 6.00
CA SER A 80 -1.83 12.50 7.31
C SER A 80 -2.54 11.51 8.24
N SER A 81 -3.87 11.44 8.20
CA SER A 81 -4.65 10.48 8.98
C SER A 81 -4.41 9.04 8.52
N ILE A 82 -4.33 8.79 7.21
CA ILE A 82 -3.96 7.47 6.67
C ILE A 82 -2.58 7.07 7.19
N LEU A 83 -1.60 7.97 7.09
CA LEU A 83 -0.24 7.71 7.56
C LEU A 83 -0.22 7.41 9.07
N GLY A 84 -0.93 8.21 9.88
CA GLY A 84 -1.03 8.03 11.32
C GLY A 84 -1.72 6.71 11.70
N LEU A 85 -2.82 6.36 11.02
CA LEU A 85 -3.52 5.08 11.22
C LEU A 85 -2.66 3.88 10.83
N MET A 86 -1.91 3.97 9.72
CA MET A 86 -0.95 2.93 9.33
C MET A 86 0.16 2.78 10.36
N TYR A 87 0.75 3.89 10.81
CA TYR A 87 1.79 3.88 11.85
C TYR A 87 1.27 3.23 13.13
N TYR A 88 0.07 3.64 13.57
CA TYR A 88 -0.60 3.06 14.72
C TYR A 88 -0.85 1.57 14.52
N TYR A 89 -1.37 1.14 13.37
CA TYR A 89 -1.67 -0.25 13.05
C TYR A 89 -0.44 -1.17 13.16
N TYR A 90 0.71 -0.75 12.62
CA TYR A 90 1.95 -1.53 12.70
C TYR A 90 2.63 -1.44 14.07
N SER A 91 2.44 -0.34 14.80
CA SER A 91 2.98 -0.16 16.16
C SER A 91 2.15 -0.90 17.22
N TYR A 92 0.84 -1.01 17.01
CA TYR A 92 -0.10 -1.54 18.00
C TYR A 92 0.25 -2.97 18.41
N LYS A 93 0.33 -3.23 19.72
CA LYS A 93 0.74 -4.52 20.30
C LYS A 93 2.03 -5.08 19.69
N ARG A 94 2.96 -4.20 19.31
CA ARG A 94 4.25 -4.53 18.67
C ARG A 94 4.06 -5.44 17.45
N ARG A 95 3.03 -5.17 16.64
CA ARG A 95 2.71 -5.97 15.45
C ARG A 95 3.90 -6.05 14.49
N TYR A 96 4.64 -4.96 14.30
CA TYR A 96 5.81 -4.93 13.42
C TYR A 96 6.86 -5.99 13.81
N GLU A 97 7.12 -6.21 15.11
CA GLU A 97 8.05 -7.26 15.60
C GLU A 97 7.56 -8.65 15.18
N LYS A 98 6.26 -8.91 15.31
CA LYS A 98 5.65 -10.19 14.91
C LYS A 98 5.76 -10.43 13.40
N ILE A 99 5.60 -9.39 12.59
CA ILE A 99 5.77 -9.45 11.13
C ILE A 99 7.23 -9.83 10.81
N ILE A 100 8.20 -9.16 11.44
CA ILE A 100 9.62 -9.43 11.22
C ILE A 100 9.96 -10.87 11.58
N LEU A 101 9.57 -11.33 12.78
CA LEU A 101 9.81 -12.71 13.24
C LEU A 101 9.16 -13.75 12.31
N LYS A 102 7.94 -13.48 11.84
CA LYS A 102 7.20 -14.35 10.91
C LYS A 102 7.92 -14.51 9.56
N TYR A 103 8.53 -13.45 9.03
CA TYR A 103 9.22 -13.51 7.74
C TYR A 103 10.70 -13.88 7.85
N ASP A 104 11.36 -13.58 8.97
CA ASP A 104 12.71 -14.07 9.26
C ASP A 104 12.73 -15.60 9.44
N SER A 105 11.72 -16.18 10.12
CA SER A 105 11.58 -17.63 10.31
C SER A 105 11.18 -18.43 9.06
N ARG A 106 10.64 -17.77 8.02
CA ARG A 106 10.34 -18.43 6.74
C ARG A 106 11.62 -18.76 5.97
N ARG A 107 11.63 -19.94 5.32
CA ARG A 107 12.70 -20.38 4.40
C ARG A 107 13.06 -19.26 3.42
N ASN A 108 14.35 -19.14 3.11
CA ASN A 108 14.86 -18.20 2.11
C ASN A 108 14.29 -18.52 0.73
N THR A 109 13.19 -17.87 0.37
CA THR A 109 12.61 -17.91 -0.97
C THR A 109 13.35 -16.94 -1.90
N VAL A 110 13.26 -17.17 -3.20
CA VAL A 110 13.82 -16.26 -4.23
C VAL A 110 13.31 -14.83 -4.03
N TRP A 111 12.03 -14.69 -3.69
CA TRP A 111 11.38 -13.40 -3.42
C TRP A 111 11.99 -12.66 -2.22
N LYS A 112 12.43 -13.38 -1.17
CA LYS A 112 13.09 -12.82 0.01
C LYS A 112 14.48 -12.26 -0.32
N LYS A 113 15.14 -12.80 -1.37
CA LYS A 113 16.45 -12.31 -1.85
C LYS A 113 16.34 -11.04 -2.68
N HIS A 114 15.20 -10.82 -3.34
CA HIS A 114 15.00 -9.66 -4.22
C HIS A 114 13.75 -8.86 -3.82
N PRO A 115 13.75 -8.21 -2.64
CA PRO A 115 12.62 -7.42 -2.14
C PRO A 115 12.21 -6.29 -3.11
N ILE A 116 13.19 -5.70 -3.81
CA ILE A 116 12.96 -4.64 -4.79
C ILE A 116 12.16 -5.14 -5.98
N ILE A 117 12.39 -6.37 -6.45
CA ILE A 117 11.65 -6.93 -7.59
C ILE A 117 10.18 -7.12 -7.22
N VAL A 118 9.89 -7.63 -6.02
CA VAL A 118 8.51 -7.76 -5.54
C VAL A 118 7.84 -6.40 -5.44
N TYR A 119 8.54 -5.40 -4.90
CA TYR A 119 8.03 -4.04 -4.82
C TYR A 119 7.72 -3.44 -6.20
N ILE A 120 8.63 -3.57 -7.17
CA ILE A 120 8.42 -3.10 -8.55
C ILE A 120 7.22 -3.79 -9.18
N LEU A 121 7.08 -5.11 -9.01
CA LEU A 121 5.94 -5.85 -9.54
C LEU A 121 4.63 -5.36 -8.91
N CYS A 122 4.61 -5.13 -7.60
CA CYS A 122 3.42 -4.63 -6.91
C CYS A 122 3.06 -3.23 -7.38
N LEU A 123 4.03 -2.31 -7.45
CA LEU A 123 3.82 -0.98 -8.00
C LEU A 123 3.32 -1.03 -9.43
N PHE A 124 3.89 -1.89 -10.28
CA PHE A 124 3.47 -2.04 -11.66
C PHE A 124 2.00 -2.46 -11.75
N VAL A 125 1.59 -3.48 -10.99
CA VAL A 125 0.18 -3.91 -10.93
C VAL A 125 -0.71 -2.78 -10.41
N SER A 126 -0.32 -2.09 -9.33
CA SER A 126 -1.05 -0.95 -8.78
C SER A 126 -1.22 0.19 -9.80
N MET A 127 -0.18 0.49 -10.57
CA MET A 127 -0.21 1.51 -11.63
C MET A 127 -1.10 1.10 -12.81
N VAL A 128 -1.09 -0.17 -13.21
CA VAL A 128 -2.01 -0.69 -14.23
C VAL A 128 -3.46 -0.55 -13.77
N LEU A 129 -3.76 -0.90 -12.50
CA LEU A 129 -5.09 -0.73 -11.93
C LEU A 129 -5.52 0.74 -11.88
N LEU A 130 -4.61 1.62 -11.48
CA LEU A 130 -4.85 3.06 -11.49
C LEU A 130 -5.18 3.55 -12.90
N HIS A 131 -4.39 3.14 -13.89
CA HIS A 131 -4.62 3.52 -15.28
C HIS A 131 -5.98 3.03 -15.81
N LEU A 132 -6.33 1.76 -15.55
CA LEU A 132 -7.63 1.21 -15.91
C LEU A 132 -8.78 1.97 -15.23
N SER A 133 -8.63 2.35 -13.95
CA SER A 133 -9.64 3.15 -13.25
C SER A 133 -9.79 4.56 -13.83
N ALA A 134 -8.70 5.18 -14.25
CA ALA A 134 -8.74 6.48 -14.92
C ALA A 134 -9.44 6.40 -16.28
N MET A 135 -9.15 5.35 -17.07
CA MET A 135 -9.86 5.10 -18.34
C MET A 135 -11.36 4.90 -18.11
N PHE A 136 -11.74 4.16 -17.06
CA PHE A 136 -13.13 3.98 -16.67
C PHE A 136 -13.81 5.31 -16.32
N TYR A 137 -13.14 6.16 -15.53
CA TYR A 137 -13.64 7.49 -15.18
C TYR A 137 -13.85 8.38 -16.42
N HIS A 138 -12.88 8.40 -17.35
CA HIS A 138 -12.95 9.20 -18.56
C HIS A 138 -13.84 8.61 -19.66
N LYS A 139 -14.33 7.37 -19.50
CA LYS A 139 -15.06 6.60 -20.54
C LYS A 139 -14.26 6.49 -21.84
N GLU A 140 -12.97 6.19 -21.70
CA GLU A 140 -12.03 6.07 -22.81
C GLU A 140 -11.54 4.63 -23.00
N GLY A 141 -11.03 4.32 -24.20
CA GLY A 141 -10.42 3.04 -24.55
C GLY A 141 -11.34 1.83 -24.31
N LEU A 142 -10.97 0.92 -23.41
CA LEU A 142 -11.76 -0.29 -23.10
C LEU A 142 -13.17 0.02 -22.56
N PHE A 143 -13.39 1.24 -22.05
CA PHE A 143 -14.66 1.68 -21.50
C PHE A 143 -15.33 2.78 -22.35
N SER A 144 -14.83 3.05 -23.55
CA SER A 144 -15.57 3.89 -24.51
C SER A 144 -16.79 3.11 -25.00
N VAL A 145 -17.98 3.60 -24.68
CA VAL A 145 -19.22 3.05 -25.21
C VAL A 145 -19.22 3.29 -26.72
N GLY A 146 -19.39 2.22 -27.51
CA GLY A 146 -19.69 2.31 -28.95
C GLY A 146 -21.10 2.77 -29.22
#